data_AF-X1AV74-F1
#
_entry.id   AF-X1AV74-F1
#
_cell.length_a   1.000
_cell.length_b   1.000
_cell.length_c   1.000
_cell.angle_alpha   90.00
_cell.angle_beta   90.00
_cell.angle_gamma   90.00
#
_symmetry.space_group_name_H-M   'P 1'
#
loop_
_entity.id
_entity.type
_entity.pdbx_description
1 polymer ?
#
loop_
_entity_poly.entity_id
_entity_poly.type
_entity_poly.pdbx_seq_one_letter_code
_entity_poly.pdbx_strand_id
1 'polypeptide(L)'
;MARMHSRKKGKSGSTRPARREKPVWVELSSEEVVNEVVKLARKGVSQSLIGVVLRDSYGIPLVKVVTGKSINQILKEHDIEA
;
A
#
# COMPACT_ATOMS: atom_id res chain seq x y z
N MET A 1 -15.80 14.88 -5.96
CA MET A 1 -15.50 15.60 -4.70
C MET A 1 -15.40 17.09 -5.02
N ALA A 2 -16.04 17.96 -4.21
CA ALA A 2 -15.74 19.38 -4.29
C ALA A 2 -14.38 19.62 -3.62
N ARG A 3 -13.54 20.48 -4.21
CA ARG A 3 -12.26 20.85 -3.58
C ARG A 3 -12.54 21.75 -2.36
N MET A 4 -11.86 21.50 -1.25
CA MET A 4 -12.13 22.20 0.03
C MET A 4 -12.09 23.74 -0.10
N HIS A 5 -11.17 24.26 -0.92
CA HIS A 5 -11.02 25.71 -1.18
C HIS A 5 -11.38 26.11 -2.62
N SER A 6 -12.21 25.32 -3.32
CA SER A 6 -12.57 25.61 -4.71
C SER A 6 -13.96 25.08 -5.08
N ARG A 7 -14.71 25.86 -5.87
CA ARG A 7 -16.05 25.47 -6.35
C ARG A 7 -16.02 24.39 -7.46
N LYS A 8 -14.84 23.93 -7.89
CA LYS A 8 -14.68 22.91 -8.94
C LYS A 8 -15.02 21.51 -8.40
N LYS A 9 -15.76 20.71 -9.18
CA LYS A 9 -16.22 19.35 -8.81
C LYS A 9 -15.51 18.28 -9.65
N GLY A 10 -14.25 18.01 -9.33
CA GLY A 10 -13.48 16.93 -9.98
C GLY A 10 -13.96 15.53 -9.57
N LYS A 11 -13.80 14.55 -10.47
CA LYS A 11 -14.17 13.13 -10.27
C LYS A 11 -12.98 12.15 -10.32
N SER A 12 -11.75 12.62 -10.39
CA SER A 12 -10.57 11.75 -10.45
C SER A 12 -10.27 11.10 -9.08
N GLY A 13 -10.07 9.78 -9.08
CA GLY A 13 -9.72 8.99 -7.91
C GLY A 13 -9.38 7.55 -8.30
N SER A 14 -8.57 6.87 -7.49
CA SER A 14 -8.26 5.46 -7.71
C SER A 14 -9.45 4.59 -7.33
N THR A 15 -9.82 3.67 -8.23
CA THR A 15 -10.83 2.64 -7.94
C THR A 15 -10.11 1.37 -7.53
N ARG A 16 -10.44 0.83 -6.36
CA ARG A 16 -9.82 -0.39 -5.85
C ARG A 16 -10.33 -1.61 -6.63
N PRO A 17 -9.49 -2.65 -6.83
CA PRO A 17 -9.95 -3.92 -7.39
C PRO A 17 -11.13 -4.50 -6.60
N ALA A 18 -12.11 -5.06 -7.30
CA ALA A 18 -13.27 -5.70 -6.69
C ALA A 18 -12.89 -7.00 -5.95
N ARG A 19 -11.93 -7.75 -6.51
CA ARG A 19 -11.41 -8.99 -5.92
C ARG A 19 -10.51 -8.67 -4.73
N ARG A 20 -10.74 -9.36 -3.61
CA ARG A 20 -9.97 -9.24 -2.37
C ARG A 20 -9.00 -10.42 -2.15
N GLU A 21 -8.79 -11.21 -3.19
CA GLU A 21 -7.91 -12.38 -3.18
C GLU A 21 -6.56 -12.04 -3.78
N LYS A 22 -5.53 -12.76 -3.33
CA LYS A 22 -4.17 -12.65 -3.85
C LYS A 22 -4.18 -12.96 -5.36
N PRO A 23 -3.69 -12.05 -6.22
CA PRO A 23 -3.58 -12.33 -7.65
C PRO A 23 -2.62 -13.48 -7.92
N VAL A 24 -2.89 -14.27 -8.96
CA VAL A 24 -2.12 -15.49 -9.30
C VAL A 24 -0.65 -15.21 -9.59
N TRP A 25 -0.33 -14.04 -10.16
CA TRP A 25 1.05 -13.64 -10.50
C TRP A 25 1.86 -13.11 -9.33
N VAL A 26 1.25 -12.87 -8.17
CA VAL A 26 2.01 -12.48 -6.98
C VAL A 26 2.52 -13.76 -6.35
N GLU A 27 3.79 -14.08 -6.52
CA GLU A 27 4.36 -15.30 -5.91
C GLU A 27 4.70 -15.07 -4.44
N LEU A 28 5.09 -13.84 -4.08
CA LEU A 28 5.53 -13.43 -2.75
C LEU A 28 4.55 -13.84 -1.64
N SER A 29 5.10 -14.46 -0.60
CA SER A 29 4.38 -14.78 0.64
C SER A 29 4.00 -13.50 1.40
N SER A 30 3.04 -13.63 2.33
CA SER A 30 2.67 -12.51 3.21
C SER A 30 3.84 -12.02 4.05
N GLU A 31 4.74 -12.92 4.46
CA GLU A 31 5.90 -12.61 5.30
C GLU A 31 6.97 -11.82 4.55
N GLU A 32 7.27 -12.21 3.31
CA GLU A 32 8.21 -11.48 2.45
C GLU A 32 7.74 -10.05 2.17
N VAL A 33 6.44 -9.86 1.95
CA VAL A 33 5.86 -8.53 1.75
C VAL A 33 5.98 -7.66 3.00
N VAL A 34 5.75 -8.24 4.19
CA VAL A 34 5.95 -7.53 5.46
C VAL A 34 7.40 -7.12 5.64
N ASN A 35 8.34 -8.05 5.38
CA ASN A 35 9.77 -7.77 5.48
C ASN A 35 10.22 -6.64 4.53
N GLU A 36 9.73 -6.62 3.29
CA GLU A 36 10.08 -5.57 2.34
C GLU A 36 9.47 -4.22 2.73
N VAL A 37 8.25 -4.20 3.28
CA VAL A 37 7.63 -2.99 3.86
C VAL A 37 8.50 -2.43 4.98
N VAL A 38 8.91 -3.27 5.93
CA VAL A 38 9.76 -2.87 7.07
C VAL A 38 11.10 -2.33 6.59
N LYS A 39 11.72 -3.00 5.60
CA LYS A 39 12.98 -2.57 5.01
C LYS A 39 12.88 -1.21 4.33
N LEU A 40 11.81 -0.96 3.58
CA LEU A 40 11.56 0.33 2.94
C LEU A 40 11.28 1.43 3.96
N ALA A 41 10.54 1.12 5.03
CA ALA A 41 10.28 2.07 6.10
C ALA A 41 11.54 2.46 6.87
N ARG A 42 12.43 1.49 7.16
CA ARG A 42 13.75 1.75 7.76
C ARG A 42 14.67 2.60 6.89
N LYS A 43 14.48 2.59 5.56
CA LYS A 43 15.17 3.50 4.64
C LYS A 43 14.61 4.93 4.67
N GLY A 44 13.59 5.21 5.48
CA GLY A 44 12.96 6.53 5.59
C GLY A 44 11.92 6.83 4.51
N VAL A 45 11.45 5.80 3.78
CA VAL A 45 10.41 5.98 2.75
C VAL A 45 9.04 6.14 3.43
N SER A 46 8.27 7.14 3.03
CA SER A 46 6.92 7.37 3.58
C SER A 46 5.93 6.26 3.21
N GLN A 47 4.92 6.05 4.05
CA GLN A 47 3.92 4.98 3.85
C GLN A 47 3.27 5.01 2.45
N SER A 48 2.98 6.21 1.94
CA SER A 48 2.40 6.42 0.61
C SER A 48 3.35 5.95 -0.50
N LEU A 49 4.64 6.26 -0.37
CA LEU A 49 5.65 5.85 -1.35
C LEU A 49 5.94 4.36 -1.28
N ILE A 50 5.92 3.74 -0.10
CA ILE A 50 6.05 2.28 0.05
C ILE A 50 4.98 1.57 -0.78
N GLY A 51 3.72 2.02 -0.70
CA GLY A 51 2.63 1.45 -1.50
C GLY A 51 2.84 1.61 -3.01
N VAL A 52 3.42 2.72 -3.46
CA VAL A 52 3.75 2.97 -4.88
C VAL A 52 4.86 2.04 -5.34
N VAL A 53 5.95 1.90 -4.58
CA VAL A 53 7.07 1.02 -4.90
C VAL A 53 6.62 -0.45 -4.99
N LEU A 54 5.81 -0.91 -4.04
CA LEU A 54 5.29 -2.28 -4.07
C LEU A 54 4.38 -2.54 -5.28
N ARG A 55 3.64 -1.52 -5.73
CA ARG A 55 2.79 -1.63 -6.91
C ARG A 55 3.58 -1.62 -8.20
N ASP A 56 4.52 -0.68 -8.34
CA ASP A 56 5.18 -0.40 -9.61
C ASP A 56 6.41 -1.30 -9.85
N SER A 57 7.14 -1.68 -8.78
CA SER A 57 8.32 -2.55 -8.88
C SER A 57 8.01 -4.03 -8.66
N TYR A 58 7.15 -4.34 -7.68
CA TYR A 58 6.85 -5.72 -7.29
C TYR A 58 5.51 -6.24 -7.84
N GLY A 59 4.73 -5.40 -8.52
CA GLY A 59 3.44 -5.79 -9.10
C GLY A 59 2.36 -6.11 -8.07
N ILE A 60 2.52 -5.70 -6.81
CA ILE A 60 1.54 -5.93 -5.73
C ILE A 60 0.52 -4.79 -5.74
N PRO A 61 -0.72 -5.00 -6.20
CA PRO A 61 -1.69 -3.92 -6.32
C PRO A 61 -2.17 -3.37 -4.97
N LEU A 62 -2.30 -4.26 -3.97
CA LEU A 62 -2.79 -3.92 -2.65
C LEU A 62 -2.12 -4.78 -1.58
N VAL A 63 -1.33 -4.16 -0.70
CA VAL A 63 -0.70 -4.83 0.46
C VAL A 63 -1.73 -5.52 1.36
N LYS A 64 -2.89 -4.89 1.55
CA LYS A 64 -4.00 -5.42 2.35
C LYS A 64 -4.57 -6.75 1.82
N VAL A 65 -4.51 -6.97 0.51
CA VAL A 65 -5.02 -8.20 -0.11
C VAL A 65 -4.05 -9.37 0.14
N VAL A 66 -2.75 -9.10 0.15
CA VAL A 66 -1.73 -10.13 0.33
C VAL A 66 -1.49 -10.45 1.82
N THR A 67 -1.43 -9.42 2.67
CA THR A 67 -1.03 -9.56 4.08
C THR A 67 -2.20 -9.52 5.06
N GLY A 68 -3.40 -9.13 4.61
CA GLY A 68 -4.57 -8.88 5.47
C GLY A 68 -4.50 -7.60 6.31
N LYS A 69 -3.32 -6.99 6.44
CA LYS A 69 -3.06 -5.79 7.23
C LYS A 69 -2.79 -4.58 6.34
N SER A 70 -3.04 -3.38 6.86
CA SER A 70 -2.65 -2.13 6.20
C SER A 70 -1.17 -1.82 6.47
N ILE A 71 -0.55 -1.01 5.60
CA ILE A 71 0.86 -0.57 5.80
C ILE A 71 1.03 0.07 7.18
N ASN A 72 0.10 0.94 7.60
CA ASN A 72 0.14 1.56 8.93
C ASN A 72 0.08 0.52 10.08
N GLN A 73 -0.73 -0.53 9.96
CA GLN A 73 -0.75 -1.60 10.97
C GLN A 73 0.56 -2.37 11.02
N ILE A 74 1.17 -2.69 9.88
CA ILE A 74 2.46 -3.37 9.80
C ILE A 74 3.55 -2.51 10.47
N LEU A 75 3.57 -1.21 10.20
CA LEU A 75 4.57 -0.32 10.77
C LEU A 75 4.44 -0.16 12.29
N LYS A 76 3.20 -0.07 12.79
CA LYS A 76 2.91 -0.05 14.23
C LYS A 76 3.33 -1.33 14.94
N GLU A 77 3.13 -2.49 14.33
CA GLU A 77 3.56 -3.78 14.90
C GLU A 77 5.10 -3.92 14.99
N HIS A 78 5.83 -3.10 14.23
CA HIS A 78 7.29 -3.10 14.21
C HIS A 78 7.92 -1.87 14.89
N ASP A 79 7.12 -1.08 15.63
CA ASP A 79 7.54 0.14 16.32
C ASP A 79 8.24 1.17 15.41
N ILE A 80 7.85 1.22 14.12
CA ILE A 80 8.37 2.20 13.16
C ILE A 80 7.33 3.29 12.97
N GLU A 81 7.60 4.48 13.51
CA GLU A 81 6.82 5.69 13.21
C GLU A 81 7.35 6.33 11.91
N ALA A 82 6.54 6.28 10.85
CA ALA A 82 6.81 6.89 9.55
C ALA A 82 5.53 7.42 8.90
#